data_AF-A0A2N9M1D4-F1
#
_entry.id   AF-A0A2N9M1D4-F1
#
_cell.length_a   1.000
_cell.length_b   1.000
_cell.length_c   1.000
_cell.angle_alpha   90.00
_cell.angle_beta   90.00
_cell.angle_gamma   90.00
#
_symmetry.space_group_name_H-M   'P 1'
#
loop_
_entity.id
_entity.type
_entity.pdbx_description
1 polymer ?
#
loop_
_entity_poly.entity_id
_entity_poly.type
_entity_poly.pdbx_seq_one_letter_code
_entity_poly.pdbx_strand_id
1 'polypeptide(L)'
;MPFTCSICEEESAHICVRCTKDACDNHLCERCHRCSDCCECEVTLSEPVREPVRSVIHKPEPELEVEPAVEPEPEPEPLEP
;
A
#
# COMPACT_ATOMS: atom_id res chain seq x y z
N MET A 1 17.73 23.23 19.53
CA MET A 1 17.53 23.58 18.11
C MET A 1 17.29 22.27 17.38
N PRO A 2 16.17 22.10 16.66
CA PRO A 2 15.96 20.91 15.83
C PRO A 2 17.02 20.88 14.71
N PHE A 3 17.46 19.69 14.35
CA PHE A 3 18.36 19.47 13.21
C PHE A 3 17.51 19.22 11.96
N THR A 4 18.06 19.46 10.78
CA THR A 4 17.37 19.13 9.52
C THR A 4 17.92 17.81 9.03
N CYS A 5 17.07 16.82 8.76
CA CYS A 5 17.48 15.51 8.31
C CYS A 5 18.19 15.57 6.95
N SER A 6 19.36 14.95 6.84
CA SER A 6 20.21 14.95 5.65
C SER A 6 19.69 14.04 4.53
N ILE A 7 18.60 13.33 4.79
CA ILE A 7 17.99 12.34 3.88
C ILE A 7 16.74 12.94 3.22
N CYS A 8 15.87 13.59 3.99
CA CYS A 8 14.60 14.15 3.51
C CYS A 8 14.39 15.64 3.80
N GLU A 9 15.37 16.31 4.40
CA GLU A 9 15.35 17.75 4.74
C GLU A 9 14.23 18.17 5.71
N GLU A 10 13.63 17.20 6.41
CA GLU A 10 12.60 17.46 7.41
C GLU A 10 13.20 17.73 8.80
N GLU A 11 12.45 18.42 9.66
CA GLU A 11 12.88 18.66 11.03
C GLU A 11 13.06 17.32 11.79
N SER A 12 14.19 17.19 12.48
CA SER A 12 14.56 16.02 13.25
C SER A 12 15.10 16.40 14.63
N ALA A 13 14.77 15.58 15.62
CA ALA A 13 15.33 15.62 16.96
C ALA A 13 16.38 14.52 17.22
N HIS A 14 16.71 13.71 16.22
CA HIS A 14 17.51 12.49 16.37
C HIS A 14 18.79 12.48 15.51
N ILE A 15 19.82 11.79 16.02
CA ILE A 15 21.13 11.64 15.38
C ILE A 15 21.48 10.15 15.30
N CYS A 16 21.91 9.69 14.13
CA CYS A 16 22.35 8.32 13.93
C CYS A 16 23.68 8.08 14.65
N VAL A 17 23.71 7.10 15.56
CA VAL A 17 24.91 6.76 16.35
C VAL A 17 26.09 6.25 15.51
N ARG A 18 25.85 5.81 14.26
CA ARG A 18 26.88 5.21 13.41
C ARG A 18 27.64 6.25 12.59
N CYS A 19 26.92 7.11 11.90
CA CYS A 19 27.48 8.13 11.01
C CYS A 19 27.47 9.53 11.62
N THR A 20 26.87 9.70 12.81
CA THR A 20 26.71 10.99 13.50
C THR A 20 25.97 12.05 12.69
N LYS A 21 25.22 11.64 11.68
CA LYS A 21 24.33 12.50 10.89
C LYS A 21 22.94 12.56 11.52
N ASP A 22 22.29 13.69 11.36
CA ASP A 22 20.86 13.89 11.65
C ASP A 22 19.98 12.91 10.84
N ALA A 23 18.93 12.41 11.48
CA ALA A 23 17.98 11.44 10.90
C ALA A 23 16.62 11.63 11.55
N CYS A 24 15.51 11.67 10.79
CA CYS A 24 14.16 11.70 11.37
C CYS A 24 13.62 10.29 11.65
N ASP A 25 12.51 10.19 12.38
CA ASP A 25 11.87 8.91 12.71
C ASP A 25 11.49 8.08 11.48
N ASN A 26 11.14 8.74 10.36
CA ASN A 26 10.87 8.06 9.08
C ASN A 26 12.09 7.33 8.51
N HIS A 27 13.30 7.71 8.92
CA HIS A 27 14.54 7.14 8.45
C HIS A 27 15.31 6.37 9.53
N LEU A 28 14.82 6.31 10.77
CA LEU A 28 15.40 5.50 11.83
C LEU A 28 14.75 4.12 11.87
N CYS A 29 15.58 3.08 11.81
CA CYS A 29 15.09 1.73 12.01
C CYS A 29 14.83 1.48 13.51
N GLU A 30 13.62 1.04 13.87
CA GLU A 30 13.25 0.73 15.26
C GLU A 30 14.05 -0.45 15.88
N ARG A 31 14.63 -1.33 15.04
CA ARG A 31 15.42 -2.47 15.53
C ARG A 31 16.83 -2.08 15.93
N CYS A 32 17.47 -1.22 15.14
CA CYS A 32 18.89 -0.89 15.32
C CYS A 32 19.15 0.58 15.66
N HIS A 33 18.13 1.43 15.62
CA HIS A 33 18.19 2.89 15.77
C HIS A 33 19.27 3.55 14.87
N ARG A 34 19.41 3.03 13.64
CA ARG A 34 20.30 3.58 12.61
C ARG A 34 19.49 4.20 11.48
N CYS A 35 20.07 5.20 10.82
CA CYS A 35 19.50 5.80 9.63
C CYS A 35 19.47 4.82 8.44
N SER A 36 18.68 5.11 7.40
CA SER A 36 18.55 4.27 6.19
C SER A 36 19.90 3.90 5.54
N ASP A 37 20.83 4.86 5.41
CA ASP A 37 22.19 4.61 4.86
C ASP A 37 23.04 3.65 5.71
N CYS A 38 22.75 3.52 7.00
CA CYS A 38 23.52 2.70 7.95
C CYS A 38 22.73 1.47 8.44
N CYS A 39 21.51 1.28 7.93
CA CYS A 39 20.62 0.22 8.33
C CYS A 39 21.01 -1.08 7.62
N GLU A 40 21.31 -2.12 8.40
CA GLU A 40 21.63 -3.46 7.89
C GLU A 40 20.44 -4.42 8.07
N CYS A 41 19.27 -3.92 8.49
CA CYS A 41 18.15 -4.77 8.87
C CYS A 41 17.37 -5.35 7.69
N GLU A 42 17.69 -5.00 6.44
CA GLU A 42 17.01 -5.46 5.20
C GLU A 42 15.48 -5.30 5.25
N VAL A 43 14.95 -4.46 6.14
CA VAL A 43 13.51 -4.22 6.26
C VAL A 43 13.13 -3.26 5.15
N THR A 44 12.60 -3.80 4.06
CA THR A 44 11.81 -3.00 3.12
C THR A 44 10.67 -2.38 3.90
N LEU A 45 10.65 -1.04 4.00
CA LEU A 45 9.47 -0.27 4.38
C LEU A 45 8.37 -0.68 3.41
N SER A 46 7.61 -1.71 3.80
CA SER A 46 6.60 -2.32 2.98
C SER A 46 5.55 -1.24 2.74
N GLU A 47 5.29 -0.99 1.46
CA GLU A 47 4.30 -0.03 0.98
C GLU A 47 3.04 -0.10 1.85
N PRO A 48 2.37 1.03 2.13
CA PRO A 48 1.17 1.02 2.95
C PRO A 48 0.18 0.05 2.32
N VAL A 49 0.01 -1.12 2.95
CA VAL A 49 -1.02 -2.06 2.58
C VAL A 49 -2.31 -1.32 2.80
N ARG A 50 -2.89 -0.82 1.71
CA ARG A 50 -4.28 -0.37 1.70
C ARG A 50 -5.09 -1.64 1.93
N GLU A 51 -5.32 -1.99 3.19
CA GLU A 51 -6.29 -3.01 3.55
C GLU A 51 -7.64 -2.55 3.00
N PRO A 52 -8.30 -3.30 2.10
CA PRO A 52 -9.71 -3.08 1.87
C PRO A 52 -10.41 -3.52 3.15
N VAL A 53 -10.87 -2.55 3.95
CA VAL A 53 -11.69 -2.79 5.14
C VAL A 53 -12.97 -3.49 4.67
N ARG A 54 -12.96 -4.83 4.71
CA ARG A 54 -14.12 -5.62 4.35
C ARG A 54 -14.94 -5.85 5.62
N SER A 55 -16.19 -5.39 5.54
CA SER A 55 -17.39 -5.93 6.18
C SER A 55 -17.97 -5.09 7.31
N VAL A 56 -19.13 -4.50 7.03
CA VAL A 56 -20.27 -4.66 7.93
C VAL A 56 -21.34 -5.43 7.15
N ILE A 57 -21.61 -6.62 7.64
CA ILE A 57 -22.71 -7.50 7.26
C ILE A 57 -24.02 -6.79 7.64
N HIS A 58 -24.94 -6.64 6.69
CA HIS A 58 -26.37 -6.63 6.99
C HIS A 58 -26.96 -7.93 6.44
N LYS A 59 -27.59 -8.68 7.34
CA LYS A 59 -28.20 -10.01 7.18
C LYS A 59 -29.74 -9.83 7.20
N PRO A 60 -30.52 -10.84 6.80
CA PRO A 60 -30.88 -11.30 5.46
C PRO A 60 -32.38 -11.01 5.13
N GLU A 61 -32.86 -11.27 3.91
CA GLU A 61 -34.17 -11.92 3.57
C GLU A 61 -34.46 -11.87 2.05
N PRO A 62 -35.26 -12.80 1.48
CA PRO A 62 -34.84 -13.66 0.36
C PRO A 62 -35.48 -13.36 -1.00
N GLU A 63 -34.92 -14.04 -2.02
CA GLU A 63 -35.50 -14.38 -3.33
C GLU A 63 -35.97 -13.23 -4.23
N LEU A 64 -35.20 -12.97 -5.29
CA LEU A 64 -35.73 -13.22 -6.63
C LEU A 64 -34.58 -13.55 -7.58
N GLU A 65 -34.70 -14.71 -8.21
CA GLU A 65 -33.89 -15.17 -9.33
C GLU A 65 -33.75 -14.08 -10.40
N VAL A 66 -32.52 -13.78 -10.82
CA VAL A 66 -32.27 -13.40 -12.21
C VAL A 66 -30.86 -13.88 -12.57
N GLU A 67 -30.81 -15.01 -13.27
CA GLU A 67 -29.63 -15.39 -14.05
C GLU A 67 -29.31 -14.24 -15.02
N PRO A 68 -28.11 -13.63 -15.02
CA PRO A 68 -27.74 -12.81 -16.15
C PRO A 68 -27.47 -13.75 -17.32
N ALA A 69 -28.47 -13.80 -18.19
CA ALA A 69 -28.51 -14.48 -19.46
C ALA A 69 -27.17 -14.35 -20.19
N VAL A 70 -26.62 -15.51 -20.57
CA VAL A 70 -25.76 -15.58 -21.74
C VAL A 70 -26.66 -15.15 -22.90
N GLU A 71 -26.48 -13.94 -23.42
CA GLU A 71 -26.92 -13.61 -24.77
C GLU A 71 -25.78 -14.03 -25.72
N PRO A 72 -25.81 -15.22 -26.34
CA PRO A 72 -25.48 -15.27 -27.75
C PRO A 72 -26.71 -14.78 -28.53
N GLU A 73 -26.51 -14.19 -29.70
CA GLU A 73 -27.35 -14.33 -30.91
C GLU A 73 -27.12 -13.13 -31.86
N PRO A 74 -27.45 -13.22 -33.16
CA PRO A 74 -27.28 -14.38 -34.03
C PRO A 74 -26.89 -14.04 -35.51
N GLU A 75 -26.48 -15.11 -36.18
CA GLU A 75 -26.74 -15.54 -37.58
C GLU A 75 -26.24 -14.81 -38.86
N PRO A 76 -25.93 -15.61 -39.91
CA PRO A 76 -25.33 -15.19 -41.18
C PRO A 76 -26.33 -14.69 -42.22
N GLU A 77 -25.84 -13.94 -43.21
CA GLU A 77 -26.62 -13.42 -44.33
C GLU A 77 -27.10 -14.55 -45.28
N PRO A 78 -28.39 -14.54 -45.69
CA PRO A 78 -28.96 -15.57 -46.56
C PRO A 78 -28.57 -15.40 -48.03
N LEU A 79 -28.42 -16.55 -48.71
CA LEU A 79 -28.28 -16.70 -50.16
C LEU A 79 -29.52 -16.18 -50.91
N GLU A 80 -29.29 -15.33 -51.91
CA GLU A 80 -30.30 -14.87 -52.89
C GLU A 80 -30.44 -15.87 -54.07
N PRO A 81 -31.57 -15.86 -54.82
CA PRO A 81 -32.22 -17.05 -55.40
C PRO A 81 -31.57 -17.67 -56.66
#